data_AF-C4FM86-F1
#
_entry.id   AF-C4FM86-F1
#
_cell.length_a   1.000
_cell.length_b   1.000
_cell.length_c   1.000
_cell.angle_alpha   90.00
_cell.angle_beta   90.00
_cell.angle_gamma   90.00
#
_symmetry.space_group_name_H-M   'P 1'
#
loop_
_entity.id
_entity.type
_entity.pdbx_description
1 polymer ?
#
loop_
_entity_poly.entity_id
_entity_poly.type
_entity_poly.pdbx_seq_one_letter_code
_entity_poly.pdbx_strand_id
1 'polypeptide(L)'
;MAVVGFLLAYGLAIFAVINLKTALTELSITLNRNLFDMSGKFIFWGTLLSIILIGLLGILIGYILLTIAFFTAPMEIQLNNVEEVNVM
;
A
#
# COMPACT_ATOMS: atom_id res chain seq x y z
N MET A 1 -8.80 12.94 27.90
CA MET A 1 -9.70 12.10 27.07
C MET A 1 -9.38 12.25 25.58
N ALA A 2 -9.53 13.45 24.99
CA ALA A 2 -9.33 13.67 23.55
C ALA A 2 -7.90 13.33 23.05
N VAL A 3 -6.86 13.71 23.79
CA VAL A 3 -5.46 13.42 23.43
C VAL A 3 -5.17 11.91 23.38
N VAL A 4 -5.69 11.15 24.35
CA VAL A 4 -5.54 9.69 24.41
C VAL A 4 -6.25 9.04 23.23
N GLY A 5 -7.47 9.49 22.91
CA GLY A 5 -8.21 9.02 21.74
C GLY A 5 -7.48 9.32 20.43
N PHE A 6 -6.88 10.51 20.31
CA PHE A 6 -6.07 10.89 19.15
C PHE A 6 -4.84 9.99 18.98
N LEU A 7 -4.08 9.73 20.06
CA LEU A 7 -2.90 8.87 20.00
C LEU A 7 -3.26 7.41 19.66
N LEU A 8 -4.36 6.90 20.20
CA LEU A 8 -4.86 5.56 19.86
C LEU A 8 -5.27 5.46 18.38
N ALA A 9 -6.04 6.44 17.89
CA ALA A 9 -6.44 6.48 16.48
C ALA A 9 -5.20 6.59 15.55
N TYR A 10 -4.21 7.39 15.93
CA TYR A 10 -2.97 7.53 15.17
C TYR A 10 -2.15 6.24 15.15
N GLY A 11 -2.04 5.54 16.29
CA GLY A 11 -1.38 4.24 16.36
C GLY A 11 -2.05 3.18 15.48
N LEU A 12 -3.39 3.13 15.48
CA LEU A 12 -4.17 2.25 14.61
C LEU A 12 -3.97 2.60 13.13
N ALA A 13 -3.92 3.89 12.77
CA ALA A 13 -3.67 4.33 11.41
C ALA A 13 -2.28 3.89 10.92
N ILE A 14 -1.24 4.04 11.74
CA ILE A 14 0.11 3.55 11.42
C ILE A 14 0.09 2.02 11.21
N PHE A 15 -0.55 1.28 12.12
CA PHE A 15 -0.65 -0.18 12.01
C PHE A 15 -1.35 -0.60 10.71
N ALA A 16 -2.47 0.04 10.36
CA ALA A 16 -3.18 -0.23 9.12
C ALA A 16 -2.29 0.05 7.88
N VAL A 17 -1.55 1.15 7.90
CA VAL A 17 -0.70 1.55 6.77
C VAL A 17 0.54 0.66 6.63
N ILE A 18 1.06 0.09 7.71
CA ILE A 18 2.11 -0.95 7.64
C ILE A 18 1.60 -2.17 6.87
N ASN A 19 0.41 -2.66 7.21
CA ASN A 19 -0.21 -3.79 6.52
C ASN A 19 -0.50 -3.47 5.05
N LEU A 20 -1.03 -2.26 4.77
CA LEU A 20 -1.26 -1.80 3.41
C LEU A 20 0.04 -1.74 2.59
N LYS A 21 1.11 -1.20 3.17
CA LYS A 21 2.42 -1.15 2.51
C LYS A 21 2.90 -2.57 2.16
N THR A 22 2.80 -3.52 3.07
CA THR A 22 3.20 -4.91 2.81
C THR A 22 2.38 -5.53 1.68
N ALA A 23 1.06 -5.38 1.70
CA ALA A 23 0.18 -5.87 0.64
C ALA A 23 0.50 -5.25 -0.72
N LEU A 24 0.82 -3.96 -0.77
CA LEU A 24 1.20 -3.27 -2.01
C LEU A 24 2.59 -3.68 -2.50
N THR A 25 3.53 -3.98 -1.61
CA THR A 25 4.83 -4.56 -1.98
C THR A 25 4.63 -5.97 -2.57
N GLU A 26 3.81 -6.83 -1.99
CA GLU A 26 3.48 -8.15 -2.54
C GLU A 26 2.81 -8.03 -3.92
N LEU A 27 1.82 -7.14 -4.04
CA LEU A 27 1.14 -6.88 -5.30
C LEU A 27 2.09 -6.34 -6.39
N SER A 28 3.05 -5.50 -6.00
CA SER A 28 4.12 -5.03 -6.88
C SER A 28 4.97 -6.19 -7.43
N ILE A 29 5.26 -7.19 -6.59
CA ILE A 29 6.03 -8.39 -6.98
C ILE A 29 5.18 -9.26 -7.91
N THR A 30 3.94 -9.56 -7.54
CA THR A 30 3.03 -10.42 -8.32
C THR A 30 2.71 -9.83 -9.70
N LEU A 31 2.49 -8.52 -9.79
CA LEU A 31 2.18 -7.85 -11.06
C LEU A 31 3.44 -7.38 -11.80
N ASN A 32 4.63 -7.53 -11.21
CA ASN A 32 5.89 -6.96 -11.71
C ASN A 32 5.77 -5.44 -12.02
N ARG A 33 5.13 -4.69 -11.12
CA ARG A 33 4.82 -3.26 -11.27
C ARG A 33 5.19 -2.47 -10.01
N ASN A 34 6.32 -1.77 -10.09
CA ASN A 34 6.88 -0.98 -9.00
C ASN A 34 5.99 0.19 -8.50
N LEU A 35 4.96 0.58 -9.27
CA LEU A 35 4.02 1.65 -8.88
C LEU A 35 3.25 1.30 -7.59
N PHE A 36 2.92 0.02 -7.37
CA PHE A 36 2.25 -0.41 -6.14
C PHE A 36 3.18 -0.23 -4.92
N ASP A 37 4.42 -0.68 -4.98
CA ASP A 37 5.39 -0.49 -3.88
C ASP A 37 5.68 0.99 -3.62
N MET A 38 5.83 1.79 -4.69
CA MET A 38 6.04 3.22 -4.58
C MET A 38 4.84 3.91 -3.89
N SER A 39 3.61 3.56 -4.30
CA SER A 39 2.40 4.09 -3.66
C SER A 39 2.34 3.76 -2.17
N GLY A 40 2.64 2.51 -1.78
CA GLY A 40 2.66 2.08 -0.39
C GLY A 40 3.71 2.82 0.45
N LYS A 41 4.89 3.08 -0.12
CA LYS A 41 5.93 3.90 0.53
C LYS A 41 5.48 5.35 0.75
N PHE A 42 4.85 5.97 -0.24
CA PHE A 42 4.34 7.35 -0.10
C PHE A 42 3.23 7.45 0.95
N ILE A 43 2.29 6.51 0.98
CA ILE A 43 1.23 6.46 2.00
C ILE A 43 1.83 6.23 3.39
N PHE A 44 2.82 5.34 3.52
CA PHE A 44 3.50 5.07 4.79
C PHE A 44 4.25 6.28 5.34
N TRP A 45 5.14 6.87 4.55
CA TRP A 45 5.89 8.06 4.95
C TRP A 45 4.97 9.26 5.17
N GLY A 46 3.94 9.41 4.32
CA GLY A 46 2.92 10.43 4.49
C GLY A 46 2.15 10.28 5.81
N THR A 47 1.75 9.06 6.17
CA THR A 47 1.04 8.79 7.44
C THR A 47 1.95 9.02 8.64
N LEU A 48 3.22 8.60 8.56
CA LEU A 48 4.18 8.83 9.64
C LEU A 48 4.49 10.33 9.84
N LEU A 49 4.52 11.10 8.75
CA LEU A 49 4.76 12.54 8.76
C LEU A 49 3.47 13.37 8.93
N SER A 50 2.29 12.75 8.99
CA SER A 50 1.01 13.48 9.03
C SER A 50 0.84 14.27 10.32
N ILE A 51 1.62 13.94 11.35
CA ILE A 51 1.73 14.71 12.60
C ILE A 51 2.21 16.16 12.37
N ILE A 52 2.93 16.43 11.27
CA ILE A 52 3.46 17.77 10.91
C ILE A 52 2.65 18.41 9.75
N LEU A 53 1.43 17.93 9.46
CA LEU A 53 0.56 18.35 8.34
C LEU A 53 1.12 18.06 6.93
N ILE A 54 2.42 18.20 6.71
CA ILE A 54 3.13 17.91 5.45
C ILE A 54 2.91 16.47 4.99
N GLY A 55 2.74 15.54 5.92
CA GLY A 55 2.45 14.15 5.59
C GLY A 55 1.16 13.93 4.79
N LEU A 56 0.17 14.83 4.88
CA LEU A 56 -1.07 14.73 4.09
C LEU A 56 -0.80 14.77 2.57
N LEU A 57 0.18 15.57 2.13
CA LEU A 57 0.57 15.59 0.72
C LEU A 57 1.19 14.26 0.29
N GLY A 58 2.00 13.64 1.16
CA GLY A 58 2.58 12.32 0.90
C GLY A 58 1.50 11.24 0.76
N ILE A 59 0.48 11.27 1.62
CA ILE A 59 -0.68 10.36 1.54
C ILE A 59 -1.43 10.58 0.22
N LEU A 60 -1.71 11.84 -0.14
CA LEU A 60 -2.43 12.18 -1.36
C LEU A 60 -1.69 11.68 -2.60
N ILE A 61 -0.39 11.97 -2.71
CA ILE A 61 0.46 11.51 -3.81
C ILE A 61 0.47 9.98 -3.86
N GLY A 62 0.57 9.32 -2.71
CA GLY A 62 0.51 7.87 -2.60
C GLY A 62 -0.78 7.28 -3.16
N TYR A 63 -1.95 7.84 -2.83
CA TYR A 63 -3.22 7.38 -3.40
C TYR A 63 -3.37 7.66 -4.90
N ILE A 64 -2.81 8.78 -5.39
CA ILE A 64 -2.78 9.06 -6.83
C ILE A 64 -1.95 7.98 -7.55
N LEU A 65 -0.75 7.67 -7.04
CA LEU A 65 0.09 6.61 -7.59
C LEU A 65 -0.61 5.24 -7.55
N LEU A 66 -1.30 4.94 -6.46
CA LEU A 66 -2.07 3.70 -6.32
C LEU A 66 -3.17 3.59 -7.37
N THR A 67 -3.91 4.68 -7.60
CA THR A 67 -4.97 4.77 -8.61
C THR A 67 -4.41 4.51 -10.00
N ILE A 68 -3.28 5.16 -10.33
CA ILE A 68 -2.59 4.96 -11.61
C ILE A 68 -2.10 3.50 -11.72
N ALA A 69 -1.60 2.90 -10.64
CA ALA A 69 -1.15 1.52 -10.62
C ALA A 69 -2.29 0.55 -10.97
N PHE A 70 -3.49 0.76 -10.42
CA PHE A 70 -4.66 -0.05 -10.75
C PHE A 70 -5.14 0.12 -12.20
N PHE A 71 -5.19 1.36 -12.71
CA PHE A 71 -5.60 1.60 -14.11
C PHE A 71 -4.60 1.08 -15.14
N THR A 72 -3.33 0.92 -14.74
CA THR A 72 -2.26 0.40 -15.62
C THR A 72 -1.93 -1.06 -15.38
N ALA A 73 -2.56 -1.69 -14.38
CA ALA A 73 -2.40 -3.11 -14.10
C ALA A 73 -3.02 -3.92 -15.26
N PRO A 74 -2.35 -5.02 -15.68
CA PRO A 74 -2.93 -5.92 -16.66
C PRO A 74 -4.23 -6.54 -16.12
N MET A 75 -5.23 -6.68 -16.99
CA MET A 75 -6.52 -7.29 -16.65
C MET A 75 -6.38 -8.77 -16.27
N GLU A 76 -5.34 -9.43 -16.79
CA GLU A 76 -5.04 -10.84 -16.53
C GLU A 76 -3.76 -10.94 -15.71
N ILE A 77 -3.87 -11.58 -14.54
CA ILE A 77 -2.72 -11.94 -13.72
C ILE A 77 -2.16 -13.23 -14.31
N GLN A 78 -0.97 -13.17 -14.92
CA GLN A 78 -0.26 -14.37 -15.32
C GLN A 78 0.21 -15.10 -14.05
N LEU A 79 -0.58 -16.06 -13.59
CA LEU A 79 -0.20 -16.98 -12.52
C LEU A 79 0.87 -17.93 -13.05
N ASN A 80 2.11 -17.44 -13.17
CA ASN A 80 3.26 -18.31 -13.30
C ASN A 80 3.41 -19.03 -11.96
N ASN A 81 2.85 -20.25 -11.85
CA ASN A 81 2.94 -21.25 -10.77
C ASN A 81 1.58 -21.85 -10.35
N VAL A 82 0.73 -22.23 -11.31
CA VAL A 82 -0.06 -23.45 -11.08
C VAL A 82 0.83 -24.58 -11.61
N GLU A 83 1.64 -25.16 -10.72
CA GLU A 83 2.23 -26.47 -11.00
C GLU A 83 1.11 -27.35 -11.57
N GLU A 84 1.36 -27.94 -12.74
CA GLU A 84 0.69 -29.17 -13.12
C GLU A 84 0.89 -30.14 -11.96
N VAL A 85 -0.04 -30.16 -11.01
CA VAL A 85 -0.20 -31.30 -10.12
C VAL A 85 -0.61 -32.41 -11.05
N ASN A 86 0.42 -33.12 -11.52
CA ASN A 86 0.35 -34.36 -12.25
C ASN A 86 -0.41 -35.35 -11.37
N VAL A 87 -1.72 -35.37 -11.51
CA VAL A 87 -2.58 -36.41 -10.95
C VAL A 87 -2.33 -37.65 -11.81
N MET A 88 -1.27 -38.37 -11.47
CA MET A 88 -1.10 -39.78 -11.84
C MET A 88 -2.21 -40.62 -11.22
#